data_AF-A0A940U5F0-F1
#
_entry.id   AF-A0A940U5F0-F1
#
_cell.length_a   1.000
_cell.length_b   1.000
_cell.length_c   1.000
_cell.angle_alpha   90.00
_cell.angle_beta   90.00
_cell.angle_gamma   90.00
#
_symmetry.space_group_name_H-M   'P 1'
#
loop_
_entity.id
_entity.type
_entity.pdbx_description
1 polymer ?
#
loop_
_entity_poly.entity_id
_entity_poly.type
_entity_poly.pdbx_seq_one_letter_code
_entity_poly.pdbx_strand_id
1 'polypeptide(L)' 'MKTIGLIGGMSWESTVPYYRIMNEKVRDRLGGLHAAKIVLDSVDFQEFERLFIPFSNLSLRQSLRRAQ' A
#
# COMPACT_ATOMS: atom_id res chain seq x y z
N MET A 1 22.40 -6.67 -2.16
CA MET A 1 21.10 -5.99 -2.02
C MET A 1 20.74 -5.83 -0.56
N LYS A 2 20.26 -4.65 -0.14
CA LYS A 2 19.71 -4.41 1.20
C LYS A 2 18.31 -5.02 1.32
N THR A 3 17.92 -5.43 2.51
CA THR A 3 16.55 -5.90 2.77
C THR A 3 15.61 -4.70 2.89
N ILE A 4 14.44 -4.78 2.26
CA ILE A 4 13.39 -3.77 2.37
C ILE A 4 12.31 -4.28 3.35
N GLY A 5 11.92 -3.45 4.31
CA GLY A 5 10.71 -3.67 5.09
C GLY A 5 9.52 -3.00 4.39
N LEU A 6 8.49 -3.77 4.06
CA LEU A 6 7.24 -3.29 3.49
C LEU A 6 6.14 -3.46 4.54
N ILE A 7 5.51 -2.36 4.93
CA ILE A 7 4.27 -2.41 5.72
C ILE A 7 3.13 -2.27 4.70
N GLY A 8 2.45 -3.38 4.43
CA GLY A 8 1.37 -3.48 3.45
C GLY A 8 0.02 -3.76 4.11
N GLY A 9 -0.99 -4.09 3.30
CA GLY A 9 -2.33 -4.38 3.81
C GLY A 9 -3.23 -3.15 3.95
N MET A 10 -2.94 -2.03 3.28
CA MET A 10 -3.76 -0.80 3.33
C MET A 10 -4.24 -0.31 1.93
N SER A 11 -4.82 -1.14 1.08
CA SER A 11 -5.27 -2.52 1.27
C SER A 11 -4.26 -3.58 0.82
N TRP A 12 -4.59 -4.87 0.94
CA TRP A 12 -3.69 -5.94 0.49
C TRP A 12 -3.59 -5.99 -1.05
N GLU A 13 -4.65 -5.64 -1.77
CA GLU A 13 -4.68 -5.58 -3.24
C GLU A 13 -3.64 -4.61 -3.79
N SER A 14 -3.44 -3.48 -3.10
CA SER A 14 -2.43 -2.49 -3.48
C SER A 14 -1.00 -2.91 -3.11
N THR A 15 -0.84 -3.90 -2.23
CA THR A 15 0.48 -4.41 -1.80
C THR A 15 1.05 -5.42 -2.81
N VAL A 16 0.20 -6.22 -3.47
CA VAL A 16 0.59 -7.18 -4.51
C VAL A 16 1.47 -6.57 -5.62
N PRO A 17 1.12 -5.43 -6.25
CA PRO A 17 1.95 -4.84 -7.29
C PRO A 17 3.32 -4.38 -6.77
N TYR A 18 3.44 -3.93 -5.51
CA TYR A 18 4.74 -3.59 -4.93
C TYR A 18 5.65 -4.82 -4.84
N TYR A 19 5.15 -5.93 -4.31
CA TYR A 19 5.90 -7.19 -4.25
C TYR A 19 6.36 -7.63 -5.65
N ARG A 20 5.45 -7.58 -6.63
CA ARG A 20 5.74 -7.96 -8.02
C ARG A 20 6.83 -7.09 -8.63
N ILE A 21 6.63 -5.77 -8.63
CA ILE A 21 7.55 -4.81 -9.24
C ILE A 21 8.94 -4.90 -8.62
N MET A 22 9.04 -5.04 -7.29
CA MET A 22 10.34 -5.17 -6.63
C MET A 22 11.10 -6.42 -7.09
N ASN A 23 10.42 -7.56 -7.19
CA ASN A 23 11.04 -8.80 -7.67
C ASN A 23 11.42 -8.71 -9.14
N GLU A 24 10.55 -8.16 -9.99
CA GLU A 24 10.85 -7.92 -11.41
C GLU A 24 12.09 -7.04 -11.56
N LYS A 25 12.17 -5.92 -10.84
CA LYS A 25 13.34 -5.02 -10.90
C LYS A 25 14.63 -5.67 -10.44
N VAL A 26 14.58 -6.58 -9.48
CA VAL A 26 15.77 -7.32 -9.03
C VAL A 26 16.19 -8.34 -10.08
N ARG A 27 15.24 -9.11 -10.61
CA ARG A 27 15.49 -10.06 -11.71
C ARG A 27 16.07 -9.34 -12.93
N ASP A 28 15.49 -8.20 -13.32
CA ASP A 28 15.95 -7.44 -14.49
C ASP A 28 17.37 -6.89 -14.32
N ARG A 29 17.82 -6.64 -13.07
CA ARG A 29 19.17 -6.12 -12.77
C ARG A 29 20.22 -7.21 -12.57
N LEU A 30 19.84 -8.34 -11.96
CA LEU A 30 20.78 -9.38 -11.54
C LEU A 30 20.67 -10.66 -12.38
N GLY A 31 19.59 -10.84 -13.14
CA GLY A 31 19.34 -12.01 -13.97
C GLY A 31 18.94 -13.27 -13.19
N GLY A 32 18.81 -14.37 -13.94
CA GLY A 32 18.57 -15.70 -13.37
C GLY A 32 17.33 -15.78 -12.48
N LEU A 33 17.49 -16.42 -11.32
CA LEU A 33 16.44 -16.64 -10.33
C LEU A 33 16.55 -15.68 -9.14
N HIS A 34 17.20 -14.52 -9.32
CA HIS A 34 17.32 -13.53 -8.26
C HIS A 34 15.99 -12.85 -7.94
N ALA A 35 15.66 -12.81 -6.66
CA ALA A 35 14.45 -12.20 -6.10
C ALA A 35 14.82 -11.13 -5.06
N ALA A 36 13.92 -10.18 -4.83
CA ALA A 36 14.12 -9.10 -3.87
C ALA A 36 14.13 -9.63 -2.42
N LYS A 37 15.03 -9.11 -1.58
CA LYS A 37 15.02 -9.39 -0.14
C LYS A 37 13.98 -8.51 0.54
N ILE A 38 12.80 -9.06 0.83
CA ILE A 38 11.66 -8.32 1.39
C ILE A 38 11.22 -8.97 2.70
N VAL A 39 10.97 -8.14 3.71
CA VAL A 39 10.13 -8.49 4.87
C VAL A 39 8.83 -7.72 4.70
N LEU A 40 7.70 -8.43 4.60
CA LEU A 40 6.38 -7.84 4.49
C LEU A 40 5.64 -8.05 5.80
N ASP A 41 5.28 -6.95 6.46
CA ASP A 41 4.30 -6.92 7.53
C ASP A 41 2.96 -6.49 6.92
N SER A 42 1.99 -7.39 6.87
CA SER A 42 0.68 -7.13 6.27
C SER A 42 -0.34 -6.94 7.36
N VAL A 43 -0.81 -5.71 7.53
CA VAL A 43 -1.78 -5.36 8.57
C VAL A 43 -3.21 -5.68 8.11
N ASP A 44 -4.13 -5.84 9.06
CA ASP A 44 -5.56 -5.89 8.79
C ASP A 44 -6.08 -4.47 8.52
N PHE A 45 -6.45 -4.18 7.28
CA PHE A 45 -6.96 -2.87 6.89
C PHE A 45 -8.19 -2.44 7.70
N GLN A 46 -9.01 -3.41 8.12
CA GLN A 46 -10.24 -3.16 8.84
C GLN A 46 -9.99 -2.50 10.20
N GLU A 47 -8.82 -2.71 10.79
CA GLU A 47 -8.41 -2.06 12.04
C GLU A 47 -8.16 -0.55 11.84
N PHE A 48 -7.71 -0.17 10.65
CA PHE A 48 -7.35 1.21 10.32
C PHE A 48 -8.50 2.00 9.70
N GLU A 49 -9.46 1.36 9.04
CA GLU A 49 -10.61 2.03 8.40
C GLU A 49 -11.30 3.04 9.33
N ARG A 50 -11.44 2.70 10.63
CA ARG A 50 -12.09 3.52 11.65
C ARG A 50 -11.22 4.69 12.16
N LEU A 51 -9.91 4.63 11.98
CA LEU A 51 -8.96 5.68 12.35
C LEU A 51 -8.80 6.72 11.24
N PHE A 52 -9.05 6.33 9.98
CA PHE A 52 -9.12 7.28 8.88
C PHE A 52 -10.41 8.10 8.99
N ILE A 53 -10.31 9.41 8.75
CA ILE A 53 -11.51 10.25 8.60
C ILE A 53 -12.31 9.65 7.44
N PRO A 54 -13.56 9.22 7.65
CA PRO A 54 -14.36 8.63 6.59
C PRO A 54 -14.45 9.61 5.42
N PHE A 55 -14.14 9.17 4.20
CA PHE A 55 -14.31 9.98 2.99
C PHE A 55 -15.77 10.47 2.84
N SER A 56 -16.74 9.81 3.47
CA SER A 56 -18.13 10.26 3.59
C SER A 56 -18.31 11.60 4.31
N ASN A 57 -17.37 12.02 5.15
CA ASN A 57 -17.40 13.32 5.83
C ASN A 57 -16.81 14.45 4.98
N LEU A 58 -16.06 14.14 3.92
CA LEU A 58 -15.47 15.14 3.02
C LEU A 58 -16.50 15.65 1.99
N SER A 59 -17.36 14.78 1.47
CA SER A 59 -18.43 15.20 0.53
C SER A 59 -19.47 16.08 1.21
N LEU A 60 -19.95 15.71 2.40
CA LEU A 60 -20.93 16.47 3.17
C LEU A 60 -20.42 17.86 3.60
N ARG A 61 -19.13 17.95 3.98
CA ARG A 61 -18.51 19.24 4.34
C ARG A 61 -18.25 20.15 3.14
N GLN A 62 -17.97 19.59 1.96
CA GLN A 62 -17.84 20.37 0.73
C GLN A 62 -19.20 20.88 0.23
N SER A 63 -20.27 20.08 0.35
CA SER A 63 -21.63 20.52 0.01
C SER A 63 -22.14 21.63 0.93
N LEU A 64 -21.89 21.55 2.23
CA LEU A 64 -22.29 22.59 3.20
C LEU A 64 -21.52 23.91 3.02
N ARG A 65 -20.26 23.88 2.57
CA ARG A 65 -19.48 25.10 2.27
C ARG A 65 -19.88 25.80 0.97
N ARG A 66 -20.60 25.14 0.07
CA ARG A 66 -21.15 25.77 -1.16
C ARG A 66 -22.57 26.30 -0.96
N ALA A 67 -23.20 25.99 0.17
CA ALA A 67 -24.56 26.43 0.53
C ALA A 67 -24.57 27.63 1.50
N GLN A 68 -23.40 28.19 1.82
CA GLN A 68 -23.18 29.49 2.46
C GLN A 68 -22.51 30.42 1.47
#